data_AF-A0A373I5W4-F1
#
_entry.id   AF-A0A373I5W4-F1
#
_cell.length_a   1.000
_cell.length_b   1.000
_cell.length_c   1.000
_cell.angle_alpha   90.00
_cell.angle_beta   90.00
_cell.angle_gamma   90.00
#
_symmetry.space_group_name_H-M   'P 1'
#
loop_
_entity.id
_entity.type
_entity.pdbx_description
1 polymer ?
#
loop_
_entity_poly.entity_id
_entity_poly.type
_entity_poly.pdbx_seq_one_letter_code
_entity_poly.pdbx_strand_id
1 'polypeptide(L)'
;MNKELKSHYVEEVKYQTKMLNNLKRWLKCSIIFSSLFLAFILFGPSAIILRIIGIIGMVLCVIASVVIGLGIRNGRNNVNKILDLIQ
;
A
#
# COMPACT_ATOMS: atom_id res chain seq x y z
N MET A 1 -33.78 -0.50 -2.31
CA MET A 1 -32.91 -0.53 -1.12
C MET A 1 -33.51 0.35 -0.02
N ASN A 2 -33.57 -0.11 1.23
CA ASN A 2 -34.01 0.71 2.37
C ASN A 2 -33.03 1.89 2.61
N LYS A 3 -33.52 3.04 3.08
CA LYS A 3 -32.72 4.25 3.36
C LYS A 3 -31.58 3.97 4.34
N GLU A 4 -31.84 3.18 5.38
CA GLU A 4 -30.84 2.78 6.39
C GLU A 4 -29.70 1.95 5.77
N LEU A 5 -30.06 0.95 4.95
CA LEU A 5 -29.08 0.12 4.23
C LEU A 5 -28.24 0.96 3.26
N LYS A 6 -28.85 1.93 2.58
CA LYS A 6 -28.13 2.88 1.71
C LYS A 6 -27.13 3.73 2.51
N SER A 7 -27.51 4.22 3.69
CA SER A 7 -26.59 5.01 4.53
C SER A 7 -25.39 4.19 5.01
N HIS A 8 -25.57 2.92 5.38
CA HIS A 8 -24.46 2.05 5.77
C HIS A 8 -23.45 1.83 4.63
N TYR A 9 -23.92 1.61 3.40
CA TYR A 9 -23.02 1.44 2.26
C TYR A 9 -22.24 2.73 1.92
N VAL A 10 -22.87 3.91 2.08
CA VAL A 10 -22.17 5.19 1.90
C VAL A 10 -21.07 5.37 2.95
N GLU A 11 -21.33 5.00 4.20
CA GLU A 11 -20.34 5.05 5.27
C GLU A 11 -19.16 4.09 5.00
N GLU A 12 -19.46 2.86 4.55
CA GLU A 12 -18.46 1.87 4.20
C GLU A 12 -17.56 2.34 3.03
N VAL A 13 -18.14 2.95 1.98
CA VAL A 13 -17.38 3.54 0.88
C VAL A 13 -16.44 4.64 1.39
N LYS A 14 -16.92 5.50 2.30
CA LYS A 14 -16.10 6.57 2.90
C LYS A 14 -14.94 5.98 3.71
N TYR A 15 -15.20 4.94 4.50
CA TYR A 15 -14.19 4.23 5.27
C TYR A 15 -13.13 3.58 4.37
N GLN A 16 -13.56 2.76 3.40
CA GLN A 16 -12.64 2.08 2.49
C GLN A 16 -11.83 3.07 1.64
N THR A 17 -12.43 4.19 1.21
CA THR A 17 -11.73 5.27 0.49
C THR A 17 -10.63 5.89 1.35
N LYS A 18 -10.89 6.13 2.64
CA LYS A 18 -9.88 6.60 3.59
C LYS A 18 -8.74 5.59 3.72
N MET A 19 -9.05 4.30 3.83
CA MET A 19 -8.05 3.23 3.92
C MET A 19 -7.21 3.09 2.65
N LEU A 20 -7.81 3.20 1.45
CA LEU A 20 -7.09 3.24 0.18
C LEU A 20 -6.12 4.42 0.11
N ASN A 21 -6.50 5.59 0.63
CA ASN A 21 -5.60 6.75 0.69
C ASN A 21 -4.44 6.53 1.66
N ASN A 22 -4.68 5.85 2.79
CA ASN A 22 -3.59 5.41 3.67
C ASN A 22 -2.66 4.45 2.94
N LEU A 23 -3.18 3.41 2.27
CA LEU A 23 -2.36 2.46 1.50
C LEU A 23 -1.51 3.16 0.43
N LYS A 24 -2.03 4.19 -0.25
CA LYS A 24 -1.23 5.00 -1.18
C LYS A 24 -0.06 5.70 -0.49
N ARG A 25 -0.24 6.20 0.74
CA ARG A 25 0.84 6.79 1.54
C ARG A 25 1.87 5.72 1.93
N TRP A 26 1.40 4.58 2.43
CA TRP A 26 2.27 3.44 2.77
C TRP A 26 3.08 2.93 1.57
N LEU A 27 2.47 2.87 0.38
CA LEU A 27 3.17 2.50 -0.85
C LEU A 27 4.30 3.48 -1.18
N LYS A 28 4.04 4.79 -1.11
CA LYS A 28 5.06 5.82 -1.34
C LYS A 28 6.22 5.68 -0.34
N CYS A 29 5.90 5.50 0.95
CA CYS A 29 6.91 5.27 1.97
C CYS A 29 7.75 4.02 1.67
N SER A 30 7.11 2.91 1.31
CA SER A 30 7.79 1.66 0.98
C SER A 30 8.75 1.79 -0.20
N ILE A 31 8.35 2.50 -1.26
CA ILE A 31 9.21 2.80 -2.41
C ILE A 31 10.39 3.69 -2.02
N ILE A 32 10.15 4.76 -1.23
CA ILE A 32 11.22 5.64 -0.75
C ILE A 32 12.24 4.84 0.07
N PHE A 33 11.79 4.01 1.01
CA PHE A 33 12.69 3.17 1.81
C PHE A 33 13.47 2.19 0.93
N SER A 34 12.84 1.56 -0.06
CA SER A 34 13.54 0.68 -1.01
C SER A 34 14.67 1.43 -1.74
N SER A 35 14.42 2.66 -2.18
CA SER A 35 15.42 3.50 -2.85
C SER A 35 16.54 3.92 -1.90
N LEU A 36 16.24 4.20 -0.63
CA LEU A 36 17.25 4.49 0.39
C LEU A 36 18.14 3.27 0.66
N PHE A 37 17.57 2.07 0.74
CA PHE A 37 18.37 0.84 0.86
C PHE A 37 19.25 0.62 -0.38
N LEU A 38 18.73 0.87 -1.59
CA LEU A 38 19.54 0.81 -2.81
C LEU A 38 20.72 1.80 -2.76
N ALA A 39 20.47 3.06 -2.39
CA ALA A 39 21.52 4.05 -2.23
C ALA A 39 22.54 3.63 -1.15
N PHE A 40 22.08 3.06 -0.04
CA PHE A 40 22.94 2.52 1.02
C PHE A 40 23.80 1.34 0.53
N ILE A 41 23.28 0.46 -0.33
CA ILE A 41 24.06 -0.64 -0.92
C ILE A 41 25.16 -0.11 -1.85
N LEU A 42 24.84 0.90 -2.67
CA LEU A 42 25.74 1.43 -3.70
C LEU A 42 26.81 2.36 -3.14
N PHE A 43 26.45 3.22 -2.19
CA PHE A 43 27.31 4.29 -1.68
C PHE A 43 27.67 4.13 -0.19
N GLY A 44 27.11 3.14 0.50
CA GLY A 44 27.40 2.87 1.90
C GLY A 44 28.71 2.12 2.13
N PRO A 45 29.02 1.79 3.39
CA PRO A 45 30.28 1.14 3.76
C PRO A 45 30.54 -0.18 3.01
N SER A 46 31.81 -0.46 2.73
CA SER A 46 32.25 -1.69 2.03
C SER A 46 32.14 -2.97 2.89
N ALA A 47 31.70 -2.86 4.14
CA ALA A 47 31.51 -4.01 5.01
C ALA A 47 30.41 -4.93 4.46
N ILE A 48 30.80 -6.17 4.14
CA ILE A 48 29.93 -7.18 3.51
C ILE A 48 28.64 -7.39 4.31
N ILE A 49 28.73 -7.45 5.64
CA ILE A 49 27.58 -7.65 6.52
C ILE A 49 26.56 -6.52 6.37
N LEU A 50 27.00 -5.26 6.31
CA LEU A 50 26.11 -4.11 6.12
C LEU A 50 25.43 -4.13 4.75
N ARG A 51 26.16 -4.54 3.70
CA ARG A 51 25.56 -4.70 2.36
C ARG A 51 24.48 -5.78 2.32
N ILE A 52 24.69 -6.92 2.98
CA ILE A 52 23.69 -7.99 3.08
C ILE A 52 22.42 -7.48 3.78
N ILE A 53 22.57 -6.77 4.91
CA ILE A 53 21.44 -6.16 5.61
C ILE A 53 20.68 -5.18 4.70
N GLY A 54 21.41 -4.35 3.94
CA GLY A 54 20.83 -3.44 2.97
C GLY A 54 20.01 -4.16 1.89
N ILE A 55 20.54 -5.25 1.32
CA ILE A 55 19.87 -6.07 0.30
C ILE A 55 18.58 -6.68 0.87
N ILE A 56 18.63 -7.26 2.07
CA ILE A 56 17.45 -7.83 2.73
C ILE A 56 16.39 -6.75 2.96
N GLY A 57 16.79 -5.58 3.48
CA GLY A 57 15.89 -4.45 3.71
C GLY A 57 15.22 -3.95 2.41
N MET A 58 15.99 -3.85 1.32
CA MET A 58 15.48 -3.48 0.00
C MET A 58 14.44 -4.50 -0.49
N VAL A 59 14.76 -5.80 -0.45
CA VAL A 59 13.85 -6.87 -0.91
C VAL A 59 12.54 -6.86 -0.11
N LEU A 60 12.60 -6.68 1.20
CA LEU A 60 11.40 -6.58 2.04
C LEU A 60 10.53 -5.37 1.66
N CYS A 61 11.14 -4.22 1.35
CA CYS A 61 10.40 -3.05 0.89
C CYS A 61 9.75 -3.28 -0.48
N VAL A 62 10.43 -3.95 -1.41
CA VAL A 62 9.85 -4.30 -2.71
C VAL A 62 8.65 -5.23 -2.55
N ILE A 63 8.77 -6.29 -1.73
CA ILE A 63 7.66 -7.21 -1.45
C ILE A 63 6.49 -6.45 -0.82
N ALA A 64 6.76 -5.60 0.19
CA ALA A 64 5.73 -4.77 0.81
C ALA A 64 5.03 -3.86 -0.21
N SER A 65 5.78 -3.22 -1.11
CA SER A 65 5.23 -2.38 -2.18
C SER A 65 4.29 -3.17 -3.10
N VAL A 66 4.66 -4.39 -3.49
CA VAL A 66 3.82 -5.27 -4.32
C VAL A 66 2.54 -5.64 -3.58
N VAL A 67 2.65 -6.09 -2.31
CA VAL A 67 1.48 -6.46 -1.49
C VAL A 67 0.54 -5.28 -1.29
N ILE A 68 1.07 -4.10 -0.99
CA ILE A 68 0.26 -2.87 -0.86
C ILE A 68 -0.41 -2.51 -2.19
N GLY A 69 0.32 -2.64 -3.32
CA GLY A 69 -0.22 -2.40 -4.66
C GLY A 69 -1.41 -3.32 -4.98
N LEU A 70 -1.29 -4.61 -4.65
CA LEU A 70 -2.39 -5.57 -4.76
C LEU A 70 -3.58 -5.21 -3.85
N GLY A 71 -3.29 -4.80 -2.61
CA GLY A 71 -4.30 -4.31 -1.66
C GLY A 71 -5.07 -3.10 -2.20
N ILE A 72 -4.39 -2.13 -2.82
CA ILE A 72 -5.02 -0.96 -3.45
C ILE A 72 -5.90 -1.39 -4.62
N ARG A 73 -5.44 -2.30 -5.48
CA ARG A 73 -6.22 -2.81 -6.62
C ARG A 73 -7.50 -3.49 -6.15
N ASN A 74 -7.37 -4.41 -5.20
CA ASN A 74 -8.50 -5.16 -4.68
C ASN A 74 -9.48 -4.27 -3.90
N GLY A 75 -8.97 -3.35 -3.08
CA GLY A 75 -9.82 -2.41 -2.34
C GLY A 75 -10.58 -1.44 -3.26
N ARG A 76 -9.99 -0.98 -4.36
CA ARG A 76 -10.72 -0.19 -5.38
C ARG A 76 -11.87 -1.00 -6.00
N ASN A 77 -11.61 -2.26 -6.35
CA ASN A 77 -12.65 -3.13 -6.88
C ASN A 77 -13.79 -3.35 -5.88
N ASN A 78 -13.49 -3.44 -4.58
CA ASN A 78 -14.51 -3.56 -3.55
C ASN A 78 -15.36 -2.28 -3.42
N VAL A 79 -14.72 -1.10 -3.41
CA VAL A 79 -15.44 0.19 -3.40
C VAL A 79 -16.36 0.31 -4.62
N ASN A 80 -15.88 -0.03 -5.81
CA ASN A 80 -16.68 0.03 -7.03
C ASN A 80 -17.89 -0.91 -6.96
N LYS A 81 -17.70 -2.16 -6.51
CA LYS A 81 -18.83 -3.10 -6.31
C LYS A 81 -19.88 -2.55 -5.36
N ILE A 82 -19.48 -1.86 -4.29
CA ILE A 82 -20.42 -1.26 -3.36
C ILE A 82 -21.15 -0.08 -4.01
N LEU A 83 -20.44 0.77 -4.77
CA LEU A 83 -21.06 1.86 -5.52
C LEU A 83 -22.09 1.37 -6.54
N ASP A 84 -21.79 0.29 -7.25
CA ASP A 84 -22.71 -0.35 -8.22
C ASP A 84 -23.97 -0.91 -7.54
N LEU A 85 -23.90 -1.29 -6.25
CA LEU A 85 -25.07 -1.72 -5.46
C LEU A 85 -25.92 -0.55 -4.96
N ILE A 86 -25.34 0.65 -4.86
CA ILE A 86 -26.02 1.85 -4.36
C ILE A 86 -26.71 2.65 -5.48
N GLN A 87 -26.12 2.64 -6.69
CA GLN A 87 -26.67 3.26 -7.89
C GLN A 87 -27.97 2.57 -8.32
#